data_AF-A0A918FAM0-F1
#
_entry.id   AF-A0A918FAM0-F1
#
_cell.length_a   1.000
_cell.length_b   1.000
_cell.length_c   1.000
_cell.angle_alpha   90.00
_cell.angle_beta   90.00
_cell.angle_gamma   90.00
#
_symmetry.space_group_name_H-M   'P 1'
#
loop_
_entity.id
_entity.type
_entity.pdbx_description
1 polymer ?
#
loop_
_entity_poly.entity_id
_entity_poly.type
_entity_poly.pdbx_seq_one_letter_code
_entity_poly.pdbx_strand_id
1 'polypeptide(L)'
;MSGLRYARAMDDEWQVVEGTGWIAMPGFGRIAPRRDNVAGGRQYFTAHVDGDEYATASGAEVTGGPETYYFEFDQPFLLADRTREQCVEATISLLVGGRYAVKYRKGQWPSGGGAW
;
A
#
# COMPACT_ATOMS: atom_id res chain seq x y z
N MET A 1 -13.45 -27.25 -22.79
CA MET A 1 -12.65 -26.03 -23.01
C MET A 1 -12.66 -25.25 -21.70
N SER A 2 -11.65 -25.45 -20.86
CA SER A 2 -11.53 -24.72 -19.59
C SER A 2 -10.59 -23.56 -19.82
N GLY A 3 -11.15 -22.35 -19.93
CA GLY A 3 -10.37 -21.12 -20.03
C GLY A 3 -9.73 -20.85 -18.68
N LEU A 4 -8.43 -21.14 -18.56
CA LEU A 4 -7.63 -20.65 -17.45
C LEU A 4 -7.72 -19.12 -17.45
N ARG A 5 -8.35 -18.58 -16.42
CA ARG A 5 -8.21 -17.18 -16.04
C ARG A 5 -6.75 -17.00 -15.63
N TYR A 6 -5.96 -16.38 -16.50
CA TYR A 6 -4.67 -15.83 -16.08
C TYR A 6 -5.00 -14.73 -15.07
N ALA A 7 -4.88 -15.03 -13.77
CA ALA A 7 -4.70 -13.98 -12.79
C ALA A 7 -3.47 -13.20 -13.26
N ARG A 8 -3.63 -11.91 -13.54
CA ARG A 8 -2.50 -11.04 -13.89
C ARG A 8 -1.54 -11.10 -12.70
N ALA A 9 -0.43 -11.81 -12.86
CA ALA A 9 0.60 -11.88 -11.84
C ALA A 9 1.08 -10.45 -11.56
N MET A 10 1.24 -10.08 -10.30
CA MET A 10 1.94 -8.85 -9.98
C MET A 10 3.39 -9.00 -10.42
N ASP A 11 3.84 -8.07 -11.27
CA ASP A 11 5.20 -8.04 -11.78
C ASP A 11 6.19 -7.65 -10.66
N ASP A 12 7.40 -8.22 -10.72
CA ASP A 12 8.49 -7.85 -9.80
C ASP A 12 9.08 -6.45 -10.11
N GLU A 13 8.65 -5.85 -11.22
CA GLU A 13 9.01 -4.49 -11.64
C GLU A 13 8.18 -3.43 -10.92
N TRP A 14 8.83 -2.34 -10.52
CA TRP A 14 8.17 -1.19 -9.92
C TRP A 14 7.17 -0.54 -10.87
N GLN A 15 5.91 -0.51 -10.44
CA GLN A 15 4.82 0.23 -11.05
C GLN A 15 4.63 1.57 -10.34
N VAL A 16 4.06 2.57 -11.03
CA VAL A 16 3.73 3.88 -10.43
C VAL A 16 2.31 4.27 -10.80
N VAL A 17 1.55 4.70 -9.81
CA VAL A 17 0.22 5.29 -9.98
C VAL A 17 0.17 6.65 -9.28
N GLU A 18 -0.57 7.58 -9.84
CA GLU A 18 -0.73 8.93 -9.27
C GLU A 18 -2.21 9.25 -9.05
N GLY A 19 -2.50 10.06 -8.03
CA GLY A 19 -3.85 10.57 -7.84
C GLY A 19 -4.06 11.35 -6.55
N THR A 20 -5.33 11.52 -6.20
CA THR A 20 -5.81 12.18 -4.98
C THR A 20 -6.90 11.33 -4.35
N GLY A 21 -6.97 11.27 -3.02
CA GLY A 21 -7.92 10.39 -2.34
C GLY A 21 -7.58 8.93 -2.62
N TRP A 22 -8.57 8.13 -3.01
CA TRP A 22 -8.35 6.72 -3.36
C TRP A 22 -7.66 6.57 -4.71
N ILE A 23 -6.47 5.99 -4.68
CA ILE A 23 -5.62 5.68 -5.83
C ILE A 23 -5.66 4.17 -6.05
N ALA A 24 -6.06 3.73 -7.24
CA ALA A 24 -6.09 2.32 -7.60
C ALA A 24 -4.66 1.80 -7.80
N MET A 25 -4.38 0.62 -7.25
CA MET A 25 -3.15 -0.15 -7.40
C MET A 25 -3.49 -1.45 -8.13
N PRO A 26 -3.50 -1.47 -9.49
CA PRO A 26 -3.84 -2.64 -10.28
C PRO A 26 -3.11 -3.92 -9.80
N GLY A 27 -3.90 -4.98 -9.55
CA GLY A 27 -3.40 -6.27 -9.07
C GLY A 27 -3.28 -6.38 -7.55
N PHE A 28 -3.64 -5.34 -6.81
CA PHE A 28 -3.67 -5.35 -5.34
C PHE A 28 -4.99 -4.79 -4.78
N GLY A 29 -5.35 -3.56 -5.16
CA GLY A 29 -6.52 -2.87 -4.59
C GLY A 29 -6.43 -1.35 -4.72
N ARG A 30 -6.55 -0.62 -3.60
CA ARG A 30 -6.50 0.85 -3.58
C ARG A 30 -5.91 1.39 -2.29
N ILE A 31 -5.35 2.59 -2.36
CA ILE A 31 -4.75 3.30 -1.22
C ILE A 31 -5.19 4.76 -1.19
N ALA A 32 -5.42 5.30 0.00
CA ALA A 32 -5.79 6.69 0.23
C ALA A 32 -4.79 7.38 1.16
N PRO A 33 -3.71 7.96 0.62
CA PRO A 33 -2.82 8.82 1.38
C PRO A 33 -3.49 10.15 1.72
N ARG A 34 -3.18 10.67 2.92
CA ARG A 34 -3.65 11.97 3.42
C ARG A 34 -2.60 12.59 4.34
N ARG A 35 -2.57 13.91 4.41
CA ARG A 35 -1.88 14.65 5.48
C ARG A 35 -2.87 15.49 6.25
N ASP A 36 -2.60 15.72 7.53
CA ASP A 36 -3.26 16.82 8.21
C ASP A 36 -2.64 18.17 7.77
N ASN A 37 -3.43 19.25 7.83
CA ASN A 37 -3.02 20.59 7.39
C ASN A 37 -2.28 21.38 8.48
N VAL A 38 -1.75 20.71 9.51
CA VAL A 38 -1.01 21.36 10.60
C VAL A 38 0.47 21.47 10.21
N ALA A 39 1.17 22.51 10.68
CA ALA A 39 2.61 22.65 10.42
C ALA A 39 3.37 21.43 10.96
N GLY A 40 4.17 20.76 10.11
CA GLY A 40 4.77 19.46 10.44
C GLY A 40 3.77 18.29 10.37
N GLY A 41 2.76 18.43 9.50
CA GLY A 41 1.57 17.60 9.52
C GLY A 41 1.82 16.11 9.36
N ARG A 42 1.10 15.33 10.15
CA ARG A 42 1.24 13.87 10.15
C ARG A 42 0.65 13.32 8.86
N GLN A 43 1.30 12.29 8.34
CA GLN A 43 0.89 11.64 7.11
C GLN A 43 0.28 10.30 7.48
N TYR A 44 -0.84 9.97 6.84
CA TYR A 44 -1.56 8.75 7.08
C TYR A 44 -2.02 8.14 5.77
N PHE A 45 -2.23 6.83 5.75
CA PHE A 45 -2.94 6.19 4.66
C PHE A 45 -3.91 5.13 5.18
N THR A 46 -4.91 4.85 4.34
CA THR A 46 -5.76 3.66 4.44
C THR A 46 -5.59 2.89 3.13
N ALA A 47 -5.51 1.56 3.20
CA ALA A 47 -5.39 0.72 2.02
C ALA A 47 -6.39 -0.43 2.07
N HIS A 48 -7.01 -0.75 0.93
CA HIS A 48 -7.90 -1.88 0.75
C HIS A 48 -7.32 -2.81 -0.32
N VAL A 49 -7.54 -4.11 -0.15
CA VAL A 49 -7.32 -5.09 -1.21
C VAL A 49 -8.53 -5.18 -2.15
N ASP A 50 -8.34 -5.80 -3.30
CA ASP A 50 -9.44 -6.13 -4.23
C ASP A 50 -10.50 -6.97 -3.49
N GLY A 51 -11.73 -6.46 -3.42
CA GLY A 51 -12.80 -7.03 -2.57
C GLY A 51 -13.22 -6.15 -1.39
N ASP A 52 -12.61 -4.97 -1.25
CA ASP A 52 -12.96 -3.92 -0.28
C ASP A 52 -12.64 -4.25 1.19
N GLU A 53 -11.80 -5.25 1.43
CA GLU A 53 -11.23 -5.54 2.74
C GLU A 53 -10.03 -4.63 3.04
N TYR A 54 -9.84 -4.24 4.30
CA TYR A 54 -8.66 -3.50 4.73
C TYR A 54 -7.38 -4.33 4.56
N ALA A 55 -6.38 -3.72 3.92
CA ALA A 55 -5.03 -4.25 3.86
C ALA A 55 -4.31 -4.04 5.20
N THR A 56 -3.47 -4.99 5.58
CA THR A 56 -2.54 -4.84 6.70
C THR A 56 -1.26 -4.17 6.20
N ALA A 57 -0.68 -3.28 6.99
CA ALA A 57 0.60 -2.65 6.67
C ALA A 57 1.71 -3.02 7.66
N SER A 58 2.97 -3.03 7.19
CA SER A 58 4.17 -3.24 8.01
C SER A 58 5.36 -2.46 7.44
N GLY A 59 6.18 -1.87 8.30
CA GLY A 59 7.34 -1.08 7.92
C GLY A 59 7.94 -0.37 9.13
N ALA A 60 9.18 0.12 9.05
CA ALA A 60 9.85 0.76 10.17
C ALA A 60 9.09 1.99 10.70
N GLU A 61 8.54 2.79 9.78
CA GLU A 61 7.80 4.02 10.09
C GLU A 61 6.28 3.85 10.01
N VAL A 62 5.82 2.61 9.79
CA VAL A 62 4.40 2.28 9.74
C VAL A 62 3.91 1.95 11.14
N THR A 63 3.19 2.88 11.74
CA THR A 63 2.52 2.72 13.04
C THR A 63 1.03 3.02 12.88
N GLY A 64 0.17 2.65 13.83
CA GLY A 64 -1.26 2.99 13.76
C GLY A 64 -2.22 1.85 14.08
N GLY A 65 -3.48 2.03 13.69
CA GLY A 65 -4.59 1.12 13.99
C GLY A 65 -4.92 0.16 12.84
N PRO A 66 -5.96 -0.67 12.97
CA PRO A 66 -6.29 -1.73 12.01
C PRO A 66 -6.69 -1.24 10.61
N GLU A 67 -6.98 0.07 10.45
CA GLU A 67 -7.55 0.64 9.22
C GLU A 67 -6.81 1.89 8.73
N THR A 68 -5.94 2.49 9.55
CA THR A 68 -5.22 3.72 9.22
C THR A 68 -3.83 3.65 9.82
N TYR A 69 -2.85 3.90 8.97
CA TYR A 69 -1.43 3.84 9.32
C TYR A 69 -0.78 5.20 9.11
N TYR A 70 0.13 5.55 10.02
CA TYR A 70 1.12 6.60 9.81
C TYR A 70 2.19 6.11 8.82
N PHE A 71 2.78 7.05 8.09
CA PHE A 71 3.91 6.75 7.23
C PHE A 71 4.80 7.99 7.08
N GLU A 72 5.98 7.78 6.49
CA GLU A 72 6.85 8.86 6.02
C GLU A 72 7.01 8.78 4.51
N PHE A 73 7.04 9.94 3.85
CA PHE A 73 7.23 9.99 2.41
C PHE A 73 8.52 9.29 2.00
N ASP A 74 8.45 8.59 0.87
CA ASP A 74 9.57 7.88 0.24
C ASP A 74 10.21 6.78 1.11
N GLN A 75 9.58 6.42 2.25
CA GLN A 75 9.97 5.25 3.03
C GLN A 75 9.19 4.01 2.57
N PRO A 76 9.87 2.88 2.36
CA PRO A 76 9.22 1.65 1.94
C PRO A 76 8.41 1.02 3.07
N PHE A 77 7.26 0.46 2.70
CA PHE A 77 6.44 -0.37 3.56
C PHE A 77 5.80 -1.50 2.78
N LEU A 78 5.35 -2.52 3.48
CA LEU A 78 4.61 -3.65 2.94
C LEU A 78 3.12 -3.44 3.17
N LEU A 79 2.32 -3.77 2.16
CA LEU A 79 0.89 -3.99 2.31
C LEU A 79 0.58 -5.43 1.97
N ALA A 80 -0.32 -6.04 2.73
CA ALA A 80 -0.82 -7.35 2.40
C ALA A 80 -2.30 -7.54 2.70
N ASP A 81 -2.90 -8.48 2.00
CA ASP A 81 -4.20 -9.02 2.37
C ASP A 81 -4.14 -9.78 3.70
N ARG A 82 -5.29 -10.21 4.21
CA ARG A 82 -5.38 -10.95 5.49
C ARG A 82 -4.61 -12.27 5.46
N THR A 83 -4.54 -12.94 4.31
CA THR A 83 -3.82 -14.22 4.19
C THR A 83 -2.32 -14.02 4.06
N ARG A 84 -1.88 -12.78 3.76
CA ARG A 84 -0.48 -12.39 3.47
C ARG A 84 0.08 -13.01 2.19
N GLU A 85 -0.77 -13.61 1.37
CA GLU A 85 -0.40 -14.18 0.06
C GLU A 85 -0.28 -13.10 -1.01
N GLN A 86 -1.11 -12.05 -0.93
CA GLN A 86 -1.00 -10.87 -1.78
C GLN A 86 -0.24 -9.80 -1.03
N CYS A 87 1.05 -9.65 -1.34
CA CYS A 87 1.93 -8.68 -0.70
C CYS A 87 2.55 -7.75 -1.73
N VAL A 88 2.55 -6.45 -1.43
CA VAL A 88 3.27 -5.42 -2.19
C VAL A 88 4.23 -4.68 -1.30
N GLU A 89 5.38 -4.32 -1.85
CA GLU A 89 6.23 -3.28 -1.31
C GLU A 89 5.84 -1.96 -1.98
N ALA A 90 5.62 -0.91 -1.19
CA ALA A 90 5.17 0.38 -1.67
C ALA A 90 5.93 1.54 -1.03
N THR A 91 6.02 2.66 -1.76
CA THR A 91 6.39 3.98 -1.23
C THR A 91 5.31 4.99 -1.65
N ILE A 92 5.12 6.03 -0.85
CA ILE A 92 4.24 7.15 -1.18
C ILE A 92 5.09 8.42 -1.26
N SER A 93 4.92 9.21 -2.31
CA SER A 93 5.57 10.51 -2.48
C SER A 93 4.53 11.61 -2.61
N LEU A 94 4.82 12.81 -2.10
CA LEU A 94 3.98 13.99 -2.31
C LEU A 94 4.32 14.66 -3.65
N LEU A 95 3.29 14.92 -4.46
CA LEU A 95 3.40 15.64 -5.72
C LEU A 95 2.84 17.06 -5.61
N VAL A 96 3.16 17.88 -6.61
CA VAL A 96 2.61 19.23 -6.77
C VAL A 96 1.07 19.18 -6.81
N GLY A 97 0.45 20.16 -6.13
CA GLY A 97 -1.01 20.28 -6.07
C GLY A 97 -1.69 19.36 -5.05
N GLY A 98 -0.93 18.76 -4.12
CA GLY A 98 -1.48 17.87 -3.10
C GLY A 98 -1.87 16.49 -3.63
N ARG A 99 -1.35 16.11 -4.80
CA ARG A 99 -1.44 14.76 -5.35
C ARG A 99 -0.39 13.86 -4.72
N TYR A 100 -0.54 12.56 -4.89
CA TYR A 100 0.42 11.56 -4.43
C TYR A 100 0.83 10.65 -5.57
N ALA A 101 2.10 10.24 -5.56
CA ALA A 101 2.58 9.10 -6.32
C ALA A 101 2.67 7.89 -5.38
N VAL A 102 2.22 6.74 -5.82
CA VAL A 102 2.41 5.45 -5.14
C VAL A 102 3.22 4.57 -6.07
N LYS A 103 4.44 4.25 -5.64
CA LYS A 103 5.32 3.33 -6.36
C LYS A 103 5.22 1.99 -5.66
N TYR A 104 4.93 0.91 -6.39
CA TYR A 104 4.72 -0.40 -5.79
C TYR A 104 5.20 -1.53 -6.69
N ARG A 105 5.58 -2.64 -6.09
CA ARG A 105 5.94 -3.90 -6.77
C ARG A 105 5.49 -5.07 -5.93
N LYS A 106 5.60 -6.28 -6.47
CA LYS A 106 5.45 -7.50 -5.68
C LYS A 106 6.39 -7.47 -4.47
N GLY A 107 5.82 -7.67 -3.29
CA GLY A 107 6.54 -7.74 -2.02
C GLY A 107 6.56 -9.16 -1.47
N GLN A 108 7.32 -9.35 -0.40
CA GLN A 108 7.30 -10.59 0.38
C GLN A 108 6.97 -10.23 1.82
N TRP A 109 5.84 -10.73 2.32
CA TRP A 109 5.53 -10.57 3.72
C TRP A 109 6.52 -11.40 4.55
N PRO A 110 7.07 -10.86 5.66
CA PRO A 110 8.00 -11.61 6.49
C PRO A 110 7.39 -12.94 6.97
N SER A 111 7.93 -14.05 6.50
CA SER A 111 7.50 -15.41 6.88
C SER A 111 8.27 -15.85 8.12
N GLY A 112 7.76 -15.52 9.30
CA GLY A 112 8.36 -15.98 10.56
C GLY A 112 7.93 -15.16 11.77
N GLY A 113 7.35 -15.83 12.76
CA GLY A 113 6.99 -15.24 14.04
C GLY A 113 8.23 -14.79 14.81
N GLY A 114 8.24 -13.53 15.21
CA GLY A 114 9.11 -12.97 16.23
C GLY A 114 8.23 -12.29 17.25
N ALA A 115 8.26 -12.81 18.47
CA ALA A 115 7.66 -12.19 19.64
C ALA A 115 8.09 -10.72 19.72
N TRP A 116 7.14 -9.83 20.01
CA TRP A 116 7.44 -8.65 20.78
C TRP A 116 7.41 -9.05 22.25
#